data_AF-X0WPC9-F1
#
_entry.id   AF-X0WPC9-F1
#
_cell.length_a   1.000
_cell.length_b   1.000
_cell.length_c   1.000
_cell.angle_alpha   90.00
_cell.angle_beta   90.00
_cell.angle_gamma   90.00
#
_symmetry.space_group_name_H-M   'P 1'
#
loop_
_entity.id
_entity.type
_entity.pdbx_description
1 polymer ?
#
loop_
_entity_poly.entity_id
_entity_poly.type
_entity_poly.pdbx_seq_one_letter_code
_entity_poly.pdbx_strand_id
1 'polypeptide(L)'
;MADQKVITVLEPEDEYPHEPDEASNYNESMYLNAFDPTQGAGGWFRIGNRVNEGYAEMTVCVYLPDGRIGFAYGRPAIETNEVMDAGGLRIDVVEPFEHLR
;
A
#
# COMPACT_ATOMS: atom_id res chain seq x y z
N MET A 1 -35.39 2.92 7.94
CA MET A 1 -34.13 2.81 7.18
C MET A 1 -33.64 4.23 7.02
N ALA A 2 -32.52 4.58 7.64
CA ALA A 2 -32.01 5.95 7.53
C ALA A 2 -31.58 6.21 6.08
N ASP A 3 -31.86 7.42 5.60
CA ASP A 3 -31.55 7.86 4.24
C ASP A 3 -30.02 7.97 4.12
N GLN A 4 -29.40 7.06 3.36
CA GLN A 4 -27.95 7.00 3.24
C GLN A 4 -27.52 8.02 2.18
N LYS A 5 -26.90 9.11 2.63
CA LYS A 5 -26.31 10.12 1.74
C LYS A 5 -25.10 9.49 1.03
N VAL A 6 -25.24 9.16 -0.25
CA VAL A 6 -24.12 8.72 -1.07
C VAL A 6 -23.31 9.95 -1.46
N ILE A 7 -22.08 10.04 -0.95
CA ILE A 7 -21.10 11.04 -1.35
C ILE A 7 -20.32 10.44 -2.53
N THR A 8 -20.35 11.09 -3.69
CA THR A 8 -19.68 10.62 -4.92
C THR A 8 -18.32 11.30 -5.13
N VAL A 9 -17.83 12.00 -4.12
CA VAL A 9 -16.56 12.75 -4.14
C VAL A 9 -15.63 12.06 -3.15
N LEU A 10 -14.37 11.85 -3.54
CA LEU A 10 -13.34 11.35 -2.64
C LEU A 10 -13.03 12.41 -1.59
N GLU A 11 -13.19 12.08 -0.32
CA GLU A 11 -12.78 12.91 0.80
C GLU A 11 -11.29 12.67 1.08
N PRO A 12 -10.51 13.67 1.55
CA PRO A 12 -9.09 13.49 1.85
C PRO A 12 -8.79 12.29 2.77
N GLU A 13 -9.73 11.98 3.67
CA GLU A 13 -9.67 10.85 4.59
C GLU A 13 -9.67 9.49 3.88
N ASP A 14 -10.23 9.39 2.67
CA ASP A 14 -10.33 8.13 1.91
C ASP A 14 -8.96 7.61 1.40
N GLU A 15 -7.90 8.43 1.43
CA GLU A 15 -6.55 7.98 1.05
C GLU A 15 -5.72 7.44 2.23
N TYR A 16 -6.14 7.70 3.47
CA TYR A 16 -5.45 7.20 4.66
C TYR A 16 -5.89 5.79 5.03
N PRO A 17 -5.11 5.05 5.82
CA PRO A 17 -5.52 3.75 6.32
C PRO A 17 -6.82 3.82 7.14
N HIS A 18 -7.67 2.82 6.95
CA HIS A 18 -9.00 2.78 7.54
C HIS A 18 -9.03 1.95 8.83
N GLU A 19 -10.09 2.12 9.62
CA GLU A 19 -10.36 1.22 10.74
C GLU A 19 -10.63 -0.20 10.20
N PRO A 20 -9.91 -1.24 10.67
CA PRO A 20 -10.14 -2.61 10.23
C PRO A 20 -11.50 -3.12 10.72
N ASP A 21 -12.20 -3.86 9.86
CA ASP A 21 -13.44 -4.54 10.26
C ASP A 21 -13.16 -5.88 10.98
N GLU A 22 -14.23 -6.59 11.36
CA GLU A 22 -14.14 -7.88 12.07
C GLU A 22 -13.67 -9.05 11.18
N ALA A 23 -13.51 -8.84 9.87
CA ALA A 23 -13.10 -9.92 8.98
C ALA A 23 -11.68 -10.36 9.34
N SER A 24 -11.50 -11.64 9.69
CA SER A 24 -10.17 -12.15 10.04
C SER A 24 -9.15 -11.94 8.93
N ASN A 25 -9.60 -11.90 7.67
CA ASN A 25 -8.78 -11.71 6.50
C ASN A 25 -8.75 -10.27 5.99
N TYR A 26 -9.18 -9.28 6.79
CA TYR A 26 -9.09 -7.85 6.46
C TYR A 26 -7.73 -7.54 5.85
N ASN A 27 -7.75 -6.86 4.70
CA ASN A 27 -6.55 -6.45 4.00
C ASN A 27 -6.73 -5.07 3.42
N GLU A 28 -5.94 -4.14 3.92
CA GLU A 28 -5.78 -2.84 3.31
C GLU A 28 -4.39 -2.78 2.67
N SER A 29 -4.30 -2.27 1.45
CA SER A 29 -3.03 -2.24 0.74
C SER A 29 -2.85 -1.02 -0.13
N MET A 30 -1.63 -0.51 -0.15
CA MET A 30 -1.17 0.46 -1.14
C MET A 30 -0.26 -0.23 -2.16
N TYR A 31 -0.45 0.13 -3.43
CA TYR A 31 0.34 -0.35 -4.55
C TYR A 31 0.83 0.85 -5.35
N LEU A 32 2.14 0.92 -5.58
CA LEU A 32 2.77 1.94 -6.41
C LEU A 32 3.60 1.27 -7.49
N ASN A 33 3.66 1.90 -8.66
CA ASN A 33 4.57 1.51 -9.73
C ASN A 33 5.16 2.73 -10.42
N ALA A 34 6.38 2.57 -10.93
CA ALA A 34 7.08 3.61 -11.69
C ALA A 34 7.96 2.95 -12.76
N PHE A 35 8.00 3.55 -13.94
CA PHE A 35 8.76 3.03 -15.09
C PHE A 35 9.43 4.16 -15.85
N ASP A 36 10.69 3.95 -16.23
CA ASP A 36 11.43 4.80 -17.15
C ASP A 36 11.72 4.00 -18.44
N PRO A 37 10.99 4.25 -19.54
CA PRO A 37 11.20 3.55 -20.81
C PRO A 37 12.51 3.96 -21.50
N THR A 38 13.07 5.12 -21.17
CA THR A 38 14.36 5.59 -21.71
C THR A 38 15.51 4.82 -21.07
N GLN A 39 15.44 4.61 -19.76
CA GLN A 39 16.44 3.82 -19.03
C GLN A 39 16.18 2.31 -19.10
N GLY A 40 14.99 1.86 -19.50
CA GLY A 40 14.61 0.45 -19.50
C GLY A 40 14.50 -0.13 -18.09
N ALA A 41 14.19 0.73 -17.10
CA ALA A 41 14.07 0.36 -15.70
C ALA A 41 12.65 0.63 -15.18
N GLY A 42 12.29 -0.01 -14.09
CA GLY A 42 11.04 0.28 -13.40
C GLY A 42 10.80 -0.66 -12.24
N GLY A 43 9.62 -0.58 -11.65
CA GLY A 43 9.29 -1.45 -10.54
C GLY A 43 7.90 -1.20 -9.99
N TRP A 44 7.55 -2.04 -9.02
CA TRP A 44 6.35 -1.92 -8.24
C TRP A 44 6.60 -2.29 -6.79
N PHE A 45 5.81 -1.68 -5.93
CA PHE A 45 5.93 -1.73 -4.48
C PHE A 45 4.55 -1.94 -3.91
N ARG A 46 4.43 -2.83 -2.92
CA ARG A 46 3.17 -3.10 -2.25
C ARG A 46 3.39 -3.33 -0.78
N ILE A 47 2.56 -2.71 0.05
CA ILE A 47 2.31 -3.11 1.43
C ILE A 47 0.84 -3.48 1.53
N GLY A 48 0.53 -4.62 2.12
CA GLY A 48 -0.82 -4.99 2.50
C GLY A 48 -0.89 -5.35 3.98
N ASN A 49 -1.44 -4.47 4.80
CA ASN A 49 -1.66 -4.73 6.22
C ASN A 49 -2.73 -5.81 6.38
N ARG A 50 -2.44 -6.85 7.18
CA ARG A 50 -3.39 -7.89 7.61
C ARG A 50 -3.41 -7.89 9.14
N VAL A 51 -3.81 -6.75 9.70
CA VAL A 51 -3.67 -6.44 11.13
C VAL A 51 -4.37 -7.48 12.02
N ASN A 52 -5.54 -7.99 11.60
CA ASN A 52 -6.28 -9.03 12.32
C ASN A 52 -5.54 -10.38 12.37
N GLU A 53 -4.56 -10.60 11.48
CA GLU A 53 -3.67 -11.76 11.50
C GLU A 53 -2.27 -11.43 12.06
N GLY A 54 -1.99 -10.17 12.41
CA GLY A 54 -0.75 -9.72 13.04
C GLY A 54 0.45 -9.58 12.11
N TYR A 55 0.25 -9.51 10.78
CA TYR A 55 1.34 -9.31 9.82
C TYR A 55 0.93 -8.43 8.64
N ALA A 56 1.92 -7.88 7.92
CA ALA A 56 1.71 -7.28 6.60
C ALA A 56 2.27 -8.19 5.52
N GLU A 57 1.79 -8.07 4.29
CA GLU A 57 2.43 -8.63 3.11
C GLU A 57 3.15 -7.49 2.37
N MET A 58 4.49 -7.51 2.41
CA MET A 58 5.33 -6.52 1.74
C MET A 58 6.01 -7.15 0.53
N THR A 59 5.94 -6.45 -0.61
CA THR A 59 6.66 -6.83 -1.82
C THR A 59 7.30 -5.63 -2.50
N VAL A 60 8.54 -5.80 -2.94
CA VAL A 60 9.25 -4.88 -3.83
C VAL A 60 9.77 -5.66 -5.03
N CYS A 61 9.47 -5.18 -6.23
CA CYS A 61 9.98 -5.72 -7.48
C CYS A 61 10.57 -4.61 -8.33
N VAL A 62 11.83 -4.74 -8.72
CA VAL A 62 12.56 -3.76 -9.54
C VAL A 62 13.13 -4.46 -10.76
N TYR A 63 12.75 -3.97 -11.94
CA TYR A 63 13.29 -4.35 -13.23
C TYR A 63 14.53 -3.51 -13.53
N LEU A 64 15.66 -4.17 -13.75
CA LEU A 64 16.94 -3.52 -14.08
C LEU A 64 17.15 -3.46 -15.62
N PRO A 65 17.88 -2.45 -16.12
CA PRO A 65 18.10 -2.27 -17.57
C PRO A 65 18.75 -3.46 -18.29
N ASP A 66 19.48 -4.30 -17.55
CA ASP A 66 20.14 -5.50 -18.08
C ASP A 66 19.27 -6.77 -18.02
N GLY A 67 17.97 -6.62 -17.74
CA GLY A 67 16.99 -7.70 -17.69
C GLY A 67 16.96 -8.47 -16.37
N ARG A 68 17.79 -8.10 -15.38
CA ARG A 68 17.70 -8.66 -14.03
C ARG A 68 16.52 -8.11 -13.25
N ILE A 69 16.11 -8.85 -12.23
CA ILE A 69 15.04 -8.46 -11.30
C ILE A 69 15.60 -8.44 -9.89
N GLY A 70 15.44 -7.30 -9.21
CA GLY A 70 15.51 -7.22 -7.75
C GLY A 70 14.14 -7.54 -7.18
N PHE A 71 14.05 -8.52 -6.29
CA PHE A 71 12.78 -8.94 -5.70
C PHE A 71 12.94 -9.14 -4.20
N ALA A 72 12.04 -8.57 -3.41
CA ALA A 72 11.92 -8.79 -1.98
C ALA A 72 10.46 -9.06 -1.65
N TYR A 73 10.21 -10.08 -0.83
CA TYR A 73 8.90 -10.42 -0.29
C TYR A 73 9.06 -10.77 1.18
N GLY A 74 8.12 -10.35 2.01
CA GLY A 74 8.10 -10.70 3.42
C GLY A 74 6.71 -10.63 4.04
N ARG A 75 6.58 -11.32 5.17
CA ARG A 75 5.44 -11.21 6.09
C ARG A 75 5.87 -10.61 7.43
N PRO A 76 6.34 -9.36 7.47
CA PRO A 76 6.74 -8.72 8.71
C PRO A 76 5.56 -8.61 9.68
N ALA A 77 5.81 -8.77 10.98
CA ALA A 77 4.80 -8.56 12.01
C ALA A 77 4.40 -7.08 12.07
N ILE A 78 3.11 -6.83 12.31
CA ILE A 78 2.55 -5.50 12.55
C ILE A 78 1.54 -5.58 13.70
N GLU A 79 1.31 -4.46 14.37
CA GLU A 79 0.37 -4.38 15.50
C GLU A 79 -0.76 -3.36 15.25
N THR A 80 -0.69 -2.61 14.16
CA THR A 80 -1.63 -1.52 13.83
C THR A 80 -1.90 -1.46 12.33
N ASN A 81 -3.04 -0.89 11.95
CA ASN A 81 -3.35 -0.51 10.57
C ASN A 81 -3.13 0.98 10.28
N GLU A 82 -2.78 1.79 11.28
CA GLU A 82 -2.69 3.26 11.15
C GLU A 82 -1.60 3.77 10.19
N VAL A 83 -0.64 2.91 9.82
CA VAL A 83 0.49 3.27 8.94
C VAL A 83 0.77 2.17 7.92
N MET A 84 1.26 2.58 6.75
CA MET A 84 1.82 1.69 5.73
C MET A 84 3.34 1.66 5.88
N ASP A 85 3.83 0.96 6.92
CA ASP A 85 5.26 0.86 7.26
C ASP A 85 5.59 -0.56 7.70
N ALA A 86 6.16 -1.35 6.79
CA ALA A 86 6.42 -2.76 7.04
C ALA A 86 7.57 -3.29 6.19
N GLY A 87 8.44 -4.10 6.79
CA GLY A 87 9.48 -4.84 6.06
C GLY A 87 10.51 -3.96 5.35
N GLY A 88 10.70 -2.71 5.81
CA GLY A 88 11.61 -1.74 5.21
C GLY A 88 11.03 -0.93 4.05
N LEU A 89 9.75 -1.13 3.72
CA LEU A 89 8.99 -0.25 2.83
C LEU A 89 8.06 0.61 3.69
N ARG A 90 8.00 1.91 3.40
CA ARG A 90 7.09 2.87 4.01
C ARG A 90 6.45 3.70 2.91
N ILE A 91 5.14 3.97 3.04
CA ILE A 91 4.37 4.84 2.17
C ILE A 91 3.65 5.86 3.04
N ASP A 92 3.95 7.14 2.84
CA ASP A 92 3.29 8.25 3.54
C ASP A 92 2.42 9.05 2.57
N VAL A 93 1.16 9.30 2.94
CA VAL A 93 0.32 10.31 2.30
C VAL A 93 0.78 11.68 2.78
N VAL A 94 1.34 12.49 1.89
CA VAL A 94 1.80 13.86 2.20
C VAL A 94 0.70 14.87 1.90
N GLU A 95 0.07 14.73 0.73
CA GLU A 95 -1.09 15.52 0.32
C GLU A 95 -2.09 14.58 -0.37
N PRO A 96 -3.31 14.43 0.17
CA PRO A 96 -4.25 13.45 -0.32
C PRO A 96 -4.53 13.55 -1.81
N PHE A 97 -4.38 12.44 -2.53
CA PHE A 97 -4.55 12.25 -3.97
C PHE A 97 -3.57 13.02 -4.86
N GLU A 98 -2.54 13.63 -4.28
CA GLU A 98 -1.57 14.46 -5.00
C GLU A 98 -0.12 14.05 -4.76
N HIS A 99 0.26 13.71 -3.52
CA HIS A 99 1.66 13.46 -3.16
C HIS A 99 1.80 12.34 -2.12
N LEU A 100 2.46 11.26 -2.56
CA LEU A 100 2.89 10.13 -1.73
C LEU A 100 4.42 10.10 -1.65
N ARG A 101 4.97 9.67 -0.52
CA ARG A 101 6.43 9.51 -0.30
C ARG A 101 6.79 8.11 0.16
#